data_AF-A0A9E5CB71-F1
#
_entry.id   AF-A0A9E5CB71-F1
#
_cell.length_a   1.000
_cell.length_b   1.000
_cell.length_c   1.000
_cell.angle_alpha   90.00
_cell.angle_beta   90.00
_cell.angle_gamma   90.00
#
_symmetry.space_group_name_H-M   'P 1'
#
loop_
_entity.id
_entity.type
_entity.pdbx_description
1 polymer ?
#
loop_
_entity_poly.entity_id
_entity_poly.type
_entity_poly.pdbx_seq_one_letter_code
_entity_poly.pdbx_strand_id
1 'polypeptide(L)'
;ETDSGDLEIVGDDFDRPNGLCFSPDESLIYISDTGEPGHIRVFDVADGRRLTNSRVFAVVRPGKPDGFRCDVNGNIFTSAWDGIQVYSPQGELLGKILVPEQRTANCCFGGPDKHRLYIAADHSMYSIVLNAQGGQTP
;
A
#
# COMPACT_ATOMS: atom_id res chain seq x y z
N GLU A 1 23.62 -2.24 -6.84
CA GLU A 1 23.25 -0.95 -7.44
C GLU A 1 23.32 -1.06 -8.95
N THR A 2 22.27 -0.66 -9.67
CA THR A 2 22.28 -0.62 -11.14
C THR A 2 22.55 0.81 -11.59
N ASP A 3 23.82 1.08 -11.87
CA ASP A 3 24.41 2.39 -12.17
C ASP A 3 24.17 2.89 -13.61
N SER A 4 23.28 2.25 -14.38
CA SER A 4 23.10 2.56 -15.81
C SER A 4 22.18 3.75 -16.09
N GLY A 5 21.30 4.12 -15.14
CA GLY A 5 20.27 5.13 -15.36
C GLY A 5 19.18 4.70 -16.36
N ASP A 6 19.17 3.43 -16.78
CA ASP A 6 18.16 2.90 -17.68
C ASP A 6 16.79 2.91 -17.01
N LEU A 7 15.78 3.43 -17.72
CA LEU A 7 14.39 3.46 -17.29
C LEU A 7 13.56 2.56 -18.22
N GLU A 8 12.76 1.67 -17.63
CA GLU A 8 11.82 0.80 -18.35
C GLU A 8 10.39 1.04 -17.85
N ILE A 9 9.43 1.11 -18.78
CA ILE A 9 8.01 1.13 -18.44
C ILE A 9 7.61 -0.29 -18.06
N VAL A 10 7.22 -0.51 -16.81
CA VAL A 10 6.83 -1.83 -16.29
C VAL A 10 5.31 -2.01 -16.15
N GLY A 11 4.54 -0.95 -16.39
CA GLY A 11 3.07 -0.95 -16.46
C GLY A 11 2.54 0.40 -16.92
N ASP A 12 1.66 0.40 -17.93
CA ASP A 12 1.11 1.59 -18.60
C ASP A 12 -0.42 1.56 -18.74
N ASP A 13 -1.07 0.57 -18.14
CA ASP A 13 -2.50 0.29 -18.25
C ASP A 13 -3.32 0.76 -17.02
N PHE A 14 -2.80 1.73 -16.26
CA PHE A 14 -3.46 2.35 -15.11
C PHE A 14 -4.19 3.64 -15.49
N ASP A 15 -5.30 3.95 -14.80
CA ASP A 15 -5.99 5.24 -14.93
C ASP A 15 -5.25 6.33 -14.15
N ARG A 16 -5.03 6.12 -12.84
CA ARG A 16 -4.32 7.05 -11.95
C ARG A 16 -3.49 6.29 -10.91
N PRO A 17 -2.32 5.73 -11.30
CA PRO A 17 -1.45 5.02 -10.37
C PRO A 17 -0.94 5.98 -9.30
N ASN A 18 -0.84 5.52 -8.05
CA ASN A 18 -0.52 6.40 -6.92
C ASN A 18 0.46 5.77 -5.92
N GLY A 19 -0.03 4.92 -5.02
CA GLY A 19 0.78 4.22 -4.03
C GLY A 19 1.38 2.91 -4.58
N LEU A 20 2.53 2.53 -4.05
CA LEU A 20 3.17 1.25 -4.32
C LEU A 20 3.82 0.68 -3.06
N CYS A 21 3.88 -0.65 -2.97
CA CYS A 21 4.59 -1.38 -1.93
C CYS A 21 4.95 -2.76 -2.44
N PHE A 22 6.11 -3.29 -2.05
CA PHE A 22 6.46 -4.69 -2.26
C PHE A 22 5.91 -5.57 -1.13
N SER A 23 5.75 -6.87 -1.39
CA SER A 23 5.66 -7.88 -0.34
C SER A 23 6.97 -7.95 0.46
N PRO A 24 6.98 -8.52 1.68
CA PRO A 24 8.20 -8.58 2.51
C PRO A 24 9.38 -9.31 1.85
N ASP A 25 9.10 -10.22 0.93
CA ASP A 25 10.09 -10.99 0.16
C ASP A 25 10.32 -10.43 -1.26
N GLU A 26 9.73 -9.27 -1.57
CA GLU A 26 9.77 -8.59 -2.87
C GLU A 26 9.29 -9.39 -4.08
N SER A 27 8.68 -10.58 -3.86
CA SER A 27 8.16 -11.41 -4.94
C SER A 27 6.90 -10.82 -5.59
N LEU A 28 6.21 -9.92 -4.88
CA LEU A 28 5.03 -9.22 -5.35
C LEU A 28 5.21 -7.70 -5.24
N ILE A 29 4.63 -6.96 -6.19
CA ILE A 29 4.41 -5.52 -6.06
C ILE A 29 2.91 -5.23 -6.10
N TYR A 30 2.48 -4.38 -5.18
CA TYR A 30 1.14 -3.85 -5.10
C TYR A 30 1.18 -2.41 -5.63
N ILE A 31 0.20 -2.03 -6.44
CA ILE A 31 0.07 -0.67 -6.98
C ILE A 31 -1.40 -0.24 -6.83
N SER A 32 -1.64 0.90 -6.18
CA SER A 32 -2.97 1.49 -6.11
C SER A 32 -3.28 2.30 -7.36
N ASP A 33 -4.52 2.20 -7.82
CA ASP A 33 -5.10 3.03 -8.86
C ASP A 33 -6.25 3.84 -8.25
N THR A 34 -6.06 5.15 -8.13
CA THR A 34 -7.08 6.10 -7.61
C THR A 34 -8.12 6.44 -8.68
N GLY A 35 -8.01 5.87 -9.88
CA GLY A 35 -9.02 5.91 -10.95
C GLY A 35 -10.31 5.17 -10.58
N GLU A 36 -11.11 4.79 -11.58
CA GLU A 36 -12.21 3.83 -11.37
C GLU A 36 -11.76 2.40 -11.70
N PRO A 37 -12.03 1.40 -10.85
CA PRO A 37 -12.93 1.41 -9.70
C PRO A 37 -12.26 1.80 -8.37
N GLY A 38 -11.05 2.35 -8.33
CA GLY A 38 -10.39 2.65 -7.04
C GLY A 38 -9.92 1.38 -6.35
N HIS A 39 -8.92 0.73 -6.92
CA HIS A 39 -8.45 -0.60 -6.50
C HIS A 39 -6.94 -0.63 -6.24
N ILE A 40 -6.48 -1.72 -5.65
CA ILE A 40 -5.07 -2.09 -5.60
C ILE A 40 -4.92 -3.32 -6.50
N ARG A 41 -3.98 -3.25 -7.45
CA ARG A 41 -3.53 -4.40 -8.24
C ARG A 41 -2.29 -4.99 -7.60
N VAL A 42 -2.12 -6.30 -7.73
CA VAL A 42 -0.90 -7.01 -7.38
C VAL A 42 -0.35 -7.73 -8.60
N PHE A 43 0.98 -7.76 -8.69
CA PHE A 43 1.74 -8.37 -9.77
C PHE A 43 2.84 -9.22 -9.18
N ASP A 44 3.25 -10.24 -9.91
CA ASP A 44 4.45 -11.01 -9.61
C ASP A 44 5.66 -10.28 -10.20
N VAL A 45 6.74 -10.18 -9.43
CA VAL A 45 8.01 -9.56 -9.84
C VAL A 45 8.90 -10.64 -10.46
N ALA A 46 8.87 -10.75 -11.78
CA ALA A 46 9.66 -11.72 -12.53
C ALA A 46 11.07 -11.16 -12.82
N ASP A 47 12.09 -12.00 -12.59
CA ASP A 47 13.50 -11.70 -12.85
C ASP A 47 14.00 -10.39 -12.20
N GLY A 48 13.34 -9.96 -11.11
CA GLY A 48 13.62 -8.72 -10.39
C GLY A 48 13.33 -7.43 -11.17
N ARG A 49 12.64 -7.50 -12.33
CA ARG A 49 12.44 -6.33 -13.21
C ARG A 49 11.07 -6.24 -13.87
N ARG A 50 10.46 -7.38 -14.21
CA ARG A 50 9.24 -7.42 -15.03
C ARG A 50 8.02 -7.68 -14.17
N LEU A 51 6.91 -7.00 -14.45
CA LEU A 51 5.64 -7.25 -13.78
C LEU A 51 4.79 -8.22 -14.60
N THR A 52 4.32 -9.29 -13.97
CA THR A 52 3.48 -10.31 -14.62
C THR A 52 2.28 -10.67 -13.74
N ASN A 53 1.32 -11.44 -14.27
CA ASN A 53 0.18 -11.99 -13.52
C ASN A 53 -0.64 -10.94 -12.74
N SER A 54 -0.89 -9.79 -13.37
CA SER A 54 -1.74 -8.74 -12.83
C SER A 54 -3.10 -9.27 -12.37
N ARG A 55 -3.48 -8.95 -11.14
CA ARG A 55 -4.80 -9.25 -10.57
C ARG A 55 -5.24 -8.15 -9.61
N VAL A 56 -6.55 -7.94 -9.51
CA VAL A 56 -7.10 -7.05 -8.47
C VAL A 56 -6.90 -7.72 -7.12
N PHE A 57 -6.21 -7.04 -6.22
CA PHE A 57 -6.00 -7.47 -4.84
C PHE A 57 -7.16 -7.02 -3.95
N ALA A 58 -7.53 -5.74 -4.02
CA ALA A 58 -8.61 -5.17 -3.22
C ALA A 58 -9.27 -3.98 -3.93
N VAL A 59 -10.58 -3.81 -3.72
CA VAL A 59 -11.30 -2.57 -4.07
C VAL A 59 -11.59 -1.83 -2.77
N VAL A 60 -11.07 -0.61 -2.63
CA VAL A 60 -11.15 0.14 -1.36
C VAL A 60 -12.46 0.91 -1.30
N ARG A 61 -13.25 0.69 -0.24
CA ARG A 61 -14.51 1.40 0.01
C ARG A 61 -14.75 1.66 1.50
N PRO A 62 -15.23 2.85 1.91
CA PRO A 62 -15.54 4.01 1.08
C PRO A 62 -14.27 4.70 0.53
N GLY A 63 -14.46 5.43 -0.56
CA GLY A 63 -13.37 6.17 -1.19
C GLY A 63 -12.53 5.34 -2.14
N LYS A 64 -11.23 5.64 -2.16
CA LYS A 64 -10.23 5.11 -3.10
C LYS A 64 -8.88 4.97 -2.39
N PRO A 65 -8.03 4.04 -2.85
CA PRO A 65 -6.67 3.93 -2.32
C PRO A 65 -5.78 5.05 -2.86
N ASP A 66 -4.86 5.48 -2.02
CA ASP A 66 -3.76 6.40 -2.36
C ASP A 66 -2.46 5.73 -1.85
N GLY A 67 -1.77 6.29 -0.86
CA GLY A 67 -0.59 5.71 -0.23
C GLY A 67 -0.90 4.60 0.78
N PHE A 68 -0.07 3.56 0.77
CA PHE A 68 -0.20 2.39 1.64
C PHE A 68 1.15 1.76 1.98
N ARG A 69 1.18 0.88 2.99
CA ARG A 69 2.38 0.12 3.40
C ARG A 69 2.07 -1.32 3.74
N CYS A 70 3.09 -2.17 3.66
CA CYS A 70 3.05 -3.57 4.06
C CYS A 70 3.70 -3.76 5.44
N ASP A 71 3.13 -4.65 6.26
CA ASP A 71 3.78 -5.12 7.48
C ASP A 71 4.67 -6.36 7.22
N VAL A 72 5.43 -6.80 8.22
CA VAL A 72 6.33 -7.96 8.10
C VAL A 72 5.60 -9.29 7.82
N ASN A 73 4.28 -9.35 8.00
CA ASN A 73 3.46 -10.53 7.73
C ASN A 73 2.78 -10.48 6.35
N GLY A 74 3.00 -9.42 5.57
CA GLY A 74 2.37 -9.24 4.26
C GLY A 74 1.01 -8.53 4.29
N ASN A 75 0.56 -8.02 5.44
CA ASN A 75 -0.70 -7.29 5.52
C ASN A 75 -0.54 -5.90 4.88
N ILE A 76 -1.53 -5.47 4.11
CA ILE A 76 -1.55 -4.16 3.44
C ILE A 76 -2.39 -3.17 4.24
N PHE A 77 -1.74 -2.10 4.70
CA PHE A 77 -2.35 -0.95 5.36
C PHE A 77 -2.54 0.16 4.33
N THR A 78 -3.75 0.28 3.78
CA THR A 78 -4.06 1.28 2.74
C THR A 78 -4.88 2.43 3.26
N SER A 79 -4.56 3.63 2.80
CA SER A 79 -5.43 4.77 2.95
C SER A 79 -6.79 4.54 2.28
N ALA A 80 -7.82 5.12 2.87
CA ALA A 80 -9.19 5.18 2.42
C ALA A 80 -9.81 6.52 2.85
N TRP A 81 -11.07 6.79 2.49
CA TRP A 81 -11.71 8.03 2.94
C TRP A 81 -11.86 8.07 4.47
N ASP A 82 -12.32 6.98 5.07
CA ASP A 82 -12.65 6.90 6.50
C ASP A 82 -11.45 6.53 7.41
N GLY A 83 -10.24 6.40 6.86
CA GLY A 83 -9.04 6.04 7.63
C GLY A 83 -8.11 5.08 6.90
N ILE A 84 -7.63 4.07 7.63
CA ILE A 84 -6.79 2.98 7.10
C ILE A 84 -7.60 1.70 7.05
N GLN A 85 -7.54 0.98 5.93
CA GLN A 85 -8.05 -0.38 5.80
C GLN A 85 -6.88 -1.36 5.82
N VAL A 86 -7.03 -2.46 6.53
CA VAL A 86 -6.01 -3.49 6.68
C VAL A 86 -6.47 -4.74 5.95
N TYR A 87 -5.72 -5.16 4.93
CA TYR A 87 -5.99 -6.37 4.17
C TYR A 87 -4.96 -7.45 4.50
N SER A 88 -5.40 -8.70 4.56
CA SER A 88 -4.51 -9.86 4.65
C SER A 88 -3.70 -10.03 3.36
N PRO A 89 -2.61 -10.83 3.35
CA PRO A 89 -1.87 -11.11 2.13
C PRO A 89 -2.73 -11.75 1.02
N GLN A 90 -3.88 -12.34 1.39
CA GLN A 90 -4.85 -12.94 0.46
C GLN A 90 -5.91 -11.95 -0.05
N GLY A 91 -5.88 -10.69 0.37
CA GLY A 91 -6.85 -9.66 -0.05
C GLY A 91 -8.13 -9.62 0.78
N GLU A 92 -8.18 -10.30 1.93
CA GLU A 92 -9.31 -10.24 2.86
C GLU A 92 -9.23 -8.97 3.71
N LEU A 93 -10.32 -8.20 3.83
CA LEU A 93 -10.38 -7.05 4.74
C LEU A 93 -10.41 -7.52 6.19
N LEU A 94 -9.31 -7.34 6.91
CA LEU A 94 -9.16 -7.69 8.32
C LEU A 94 -9.81 -6.67 9.26
N GLY A 95 -9.81 -5.39 8.87
CA GLY A 95 -10.39 -4.34 9.68
C GLY A 95 -10.07 -2.92 9.22
N LYS A 96 -10.49 -1.94 10.01
CA LYS A 96 -10.29 -0.52 9.76
C LYS A 96 -9.77 0.21 10.99
N ILE A 97 -8.87 1.16 10.77
CA ILE A 97 -8.46 2.17 11.75
C ILE A 97 -9.10 3.48 11.32
N LEU A 98 -10.17 3.87 12.02
CA LEU A 98 -10.90 5.09 11.69
C LEU A 98 -10.16 6.32 12.21
N VAL A 99 -10.18 7.40 11.43
CA VAL A 99 -9.70 8.73 11.83
C VAL A 99 -10.83 9.74 11.66
N PRO A 100 -10.89 10.81 12.49
CA PRO A 100 -11.97 11.80 12.44
C PRO A 100 -11.76 12.83 11.31
N GLU A 101 -11.47 12.36 10.10
CA GLU A 101 -11.30 13.17 8.88
C GLU A 101 -12.11 12.56 7.73
N GLN A 102 -12.24 13.27 6.60
CA GLN A 102 -13.01 12.77 5.45
C GLN A 102 -12.15 11.94 4.49
N ARG A 103 -10.84 12.18 4.45
CA ARG A 103 -9.90 11.50 3.55
C ARG A 103 -8.55 11.27 4.21
N THR A 104 -8.08 10.03 4.12
CA THR A 104 -6.69 9.69 4.40
C THR A 104 -5.93 9.57 3.09
N ALA A 105 -4.76 10.19 3.01
CA ALA A 105 -3.93 10.15 1.80
C ALA A 105 -2.82 9.10 1.92
N ASN A 106 -2.19 8.98 3.10
CA ASN A 106 -1.00 8.13 3.22
C ASN A 106 -0.79 7.63 4.65
N CYS A 107 0.05 6.60 4.80
CA CYS A 107 0.53 6.13 6.08
C CYS A 107 1.95 5.56 6.00
N CYS A 108 2.65 5.53 7.14
CA CYS A 108 3.92 4.83 7.25
C CYS A 108 4.16 4.29 8.66
N PHE A 109 4.85 3.16 8.74
CA PHE A 109 5.34 2.64 10.02
C PHE A 109 6.63 3.36 10.42
N GLY A 110 6.77 3.61 11.72
CA GLY A 110 7.96 4.21 12.30
C GLY A 110 8.02 4.01 13.82
N GLY A 111 8.77 4.90 14.48
CA GLY A 111 9.18 4.72 15.87
C GLY A 111 10.34 3.72 16.03
N PRO A 112 10.92 3.59 17.24
CA PRO A 112 12.05 2.70 17.50
C PRO A 112 11.75 1.24 17.16
N ASP A 113 10.55 0.78 17.52
CA ASP A 113 10.13 -0.61 17.35
C ASP A 113 9.33 -0.86 16.06
N LYS A 114 9.25 0.15 15.17
CA LYS A 114 8.56 0.06 13.87
C LYS A 114 7.09 -0.34 13.92
N HIS A 115 6.46 -0.20 15.08
CA HIS A 115 5.07 -0.57 15.33
C HIS A 115 4.09 0.62 15.41
N ARG A 116 4.59 1.84 15.18
CA ARG A 116 3.75 3.04 15.18
C ARG A 116 3.38 3.38 13.76
N LEU A 117 2.10 3.34 13.43
CA LEU A 117 1.59 3.81 12.16
C LEU A 117 1.31 5.30 12.27
N TYR A 118 1.98 6.11 11.44
CA TYR A 118 1.68 7.52 11.21
C TYR A 118 0.72 7.63 10.04
N ILE A 119 -0.26 8.53 10.14
CA ILE A 119 -1.36 8.66 9.18
C ILE A 119 -1.52 10.13 8.81
N ALA A 120 -1.47 10.44 7.52
CA ALA A 120 -1.73 11.76 6.97
C ALA A 120 -3.17 11.82 6.44
N ALA A 121 -4.04 12.57 7.13
CA ALA A 121 -5.46 12.63 6.83
C ALA A 121 -5.96 14.08 6.80
N ASP A 122 -6.44 14.52 5.64
CA ASP A 122 -6.84 15.89 5.31
C ASP A 122 -5.97 16.98 5.98
N HIS A 123 -6.41 17.52 7.11
CA HIS A 123 -5.81 18.67 7.80
C HIS A 123 -4.89 18.27 8.96
N SER A 124 -4.74 16.98 9.24
CA SER A 124 -4.19 16.48 10.50
C SER A 124 -3.24 15.28 10.30
N MET A 125 -2.32 15.12 11.24
CA MET A 125 -1.47 13.94 11.38
C MET A 125 -1.90 13.13 12.61
N TYR A 126 -2.12 11.84 12.42
CA TYR A 126 -2.46 10.90 13.49
C TYR A 126 -1.34 9.88 13.69
N SER A 127 -1.32 9.24 14.86
CA SER A 127 -0.52 8.02 15.04
C SER A 127 -1.20 7.04 15.97
N ILE A 128 -0.94 5.75 15.74
CA ILE A 128 -1.41 4.66 16.59
C ILE A 128 -0.29 3.63 16.75
N VAL A 129 -0.15 3.08 17.96
CA VAL A 129 0.74 1.94 18.22
C VAL A 129 -0.05 0.66 17.95
N LEU A 130 0.52 -0.22 17.13
CA LEU A 130 -0.10 -1.47 16.71
C LEU A 130 0.67 -2.67 17.26
N ASN A 131 0.02 -3.82 17.31
CA ASN A 131 0.69 -5.10 17.45
C ASN A 131 1.10 -5.67 16.08
N ALA A 132 1.66 -4.80 15.24
CA ALA A 132 2.17 -5.10 13.90
C ALA A 132 3.45 -4.30 13.71
N GLN A 133 4.41 -4.84 12.96
CA GLN A 133 5.66 -4.15 12.63
C GLN A 133 5.71 -3.90 11.14
N GLY A 134 6.01 -2.67 10.72
CA GLY A 134 6.13 -2.33 9.30
C GLY A 134 7.34 -3.00 8.65
N GLY A 135 7.20 -3.39 7.38
CA GLY A 135 8.35 -3.74 6.55
C GLY A 135 9.30 -2.54 6.44
N GLN A 136 10.60 -2.76 6.62
CA GLN A 136 11.65 -1.72 6.49
C GLN A 136 12.76 -2.14 5.52
N THR A 137 12.52 -3.25 4.85
CA THR A 137 13.47 -4.12 4.17
C THR A 137 13.02 -4.28 2.73
N PRO A 138 13.97 -4.65 1.86
CA PRO A 138 14.66 -5.94 1.91
C PRO A 138 15.74 -6.04 2.99
#